data_AF-A0A1T4VYZ5-F1
#
_entry.id   AF-A0A1T4VYZ5-F1
#
_cell.length_a   1.000
_cell.length_b   1.000
_cell.length_c   1.000
_cell.angle_alpha   90.00
_cell.angle_beta   90.00
_cell.angle_gamma   90.00
#
_symmetry.space_group_name_H-M   'P 1'
#
loop_
_entity.id
_entity.type
_entity.pdbx_description
1 polymer ?
#
loop_
_entity_poly.entity_id
_entity_poly.type
_entity_poly.pdbx_seq_one_letter_code
_entity_poly.pdbx_strand_id
1 'polypeptide(L)'
;MKKKISIVLLIILSVVLLKIISYSSLERKIILANINHFVEIDFGSVYVNEKEHVIEVTFKRLEGRGKENKIVKKLVNNSFNIIFKRDKYKDYKMKFRITKASRPEFVVIKDSQGHTEEVYFAINRYRKRMAFSYISQYYSDVKILRLDDMYTIYDEYCDVNNYKKFTNLEKVSFSKKPSDEVINYIKEKFPNCLLEYDNE
;
A
#
# COMPACT_ATOMS: atom_id res chain seq x y z
N MET A 1 42.74 16.60 6.38
CA MET A 1 41.59 15.85 5.79
C MET A 1 40.49 15.53 6.79
N LYS A 2 40.77 14.95 7.96
CA LYS A 2 39.75 14.61 8.99
C LYS A 2 38.86 15.80 9.41
N LYS A 3 39.41 17.00 9.61
CA LYS A 3 38.64 18.22 9.92
C LYS A 3 37.66 18.60 8.79
N LYS A 4 38.09 18.53 7.52
CA LYS A 4 37.24 18.83 6.36
C LYS A 4 36.09 17.82 6.22
N ILE A 5 36.35 16.52 6.42
CA ILE A 5 35.33 15.46 6.39
C ILE A 5 34.32 15.65 7.54
N SER A 6 34.80 15.99 8.74
CA SER A 6 33.94 16.21 9.91
C SER A 6 32.98 17.39 9.70
N ILE A 7 33.47 18.48 9.09
CA ILE A 7 32.64 19.65 8.74
C ILE A 7 31.57 19.28 7.71
N VAL A 8 31.92 18.51 6.68
CA VAL A 8 30.96 18.06 5.66
C VAL A 8 29.86 17.18 6.30
N LEU A 9 30.22 16.26 7.20
CA LEU A 9 29.25 15.44 7.92
C LEU A 9 28.32 16.27 8.81
N LEU A 10 28.85 17.29 9.50
CA LEU A 10 28.04 18.21 10.30
C LEU A 10 27.04 18.99 9.45
N ILE A 11 27.44 19.44 8.26
CA ILE A 11 26.54 20.13 7.32
C ILE A 11 25.43 19.17 6.86
N ILE A 12 25.78 17.96 6.44
CA ILE A 12 24.79 16.94 6.04
C ILE A 12 23.82 16.65 7.17
N LEU A 13 24.33 16.44 8.40
CA LEU A 13 23.50 16.20 9.58
C LEU A 13 22.55 17.37 9.85
N SER A 14 23.05 18.60 9.74
CA SER A 14 22.23 19.81 9.95
C SER A 14 21.11 19.93 8.93
N VAL A 15 21.39 19.66 7.65
CA VAL A 15 20.39 19.66 6.58
C VAL A 15 19.32 18.59 6.83
N VAL A 16 19.74 17.37 7.22
CA VAL A 16 18.81 16.28 7.55
C VAL A 16 17.94 16.65 8.76
N LEU A 17 18.53 17.21 9.82
CA LEU A 17 17.79 17.64 11.01
C LEU A 17 16.77 18.74 10.69
N LEU A 18 17.16 19.75 9.89
CA LEU A 18 16.25 20.81 9.43
C LEU A 18 15.06 20.23 8.67
N LYS A 19 15.31 19.28 7.76
CA LYS A 19 14.22 18.59 7.02
C LYS A 19 13.33 17.77 7.95
N ILE A 20 13.89 17.14 8.99
CA ILE A 20 13.10 16.37 9.96
C ILE A 20 12.19 17.28 10.79
N ILE A 21 12.65 18.48 11.15
CA ILE A 21 11.90 19.45 11.96
C ILE A 21 10.65 19.97 11.24
N SER A 22 10.67 20.07 9.91
CA SER A 22 9.50 20.54 9.14
C SER A 22 8.35 19.54 9.11
N TYR A 23 8.57 18.28 9.49
CA TYR A 23 7.51 17.27 9.57
C TYR A 23 6.70 17.37 10.88
N SER A 24 5.41 17.11 10.77
CA SER A 24 4.51 17.02 11.93
C SER A 24 4.93 15.91 12.90
N SER A 25 4.39 15.94 14.12
CA SER A 25 4.66 14.90 15.14
C SER A 25 4.29 13.49 14.64
N LEU A 26 3.24 13.35 13.84
CA LEU A 26 2.81 12.05 13.32
C LEU A 26 3.76 11.56 12.22
N GLU A 27 4.10 12.43 11.28
CA GLU A 27 5.04 12.14 10.19
C GLU A 27 6.41 11.73 10.74
N ARG A 28 6.98 12.47 11.69
CA ARG A 28 8.25 12.12 12.32
C ARG A 28 8.23 10.70 12.91
N LYS A 29 7.15 10.32 13.59
CA LYS A 29 7.02 8.96 14.16
C LYS A 29 6.93 7.89 13.07
N ILE A 30 6.19 8.15 11.99
CA ILE A 30 6.07 7.23 10.85
C ILE A 30 7.42 7.09 10.13
N ILE A 31 8.14 8.18 9.89
CA ILE A 31 9.48 8.18 9.30
C ILE A 31 10.43 7.36 10.16
N LEU A 32 10.50 7.65 11.47
CA LEU A 32 11.40 6.95 12.39
C LEU A 32 11.07 5.45 12.50
N ALA A 33 9.79 5.08 12.55
CA ALA A 33 9.37 3.68 12.59
C ALA A 33 9.76 2.89 11.33
N ASN A 34 9.98 3.59 10.21
CA ASN A 34 10.31 3.02 8.91
C ASN A 34 11.72 3.34 8.43
N ILE A 35 12.58 3.87 9.31
CA ILE A 35 13.91 4.36 8.94
C ILE A 35 14.78 3.28 8.30
N ASN A 36 14.60 2.00 8.65
CA ASN A 36 15.34 0.88 8.06
C ASN A 36 15.00 0.61 6.58
N HIS A 37 14.05 1.35 6.00
CA HIS A 37 13.57 1.20 4.63
C HIS A 37 13.78 2.48 3.78
N PHE A 38 14.57 3.44 4.27
CA PHE A 38 14.77 4.75 3.63
C PHE A 38 15.49 4.68 2.28
N VAL A 39 16.21 3.57 2.00
CA VAL A 39 16.92 3.36 0.73
C VAL A 39 15.96 2.83 -0.34
N GLU A 40 14.93 2.10 0.07
CA GLU A 40 13.97 1.45 -0.82
C GLU A 40 12.74 2.31 -1.08
N ILE A 41 12.36 3.15 -0.13
CA ILE A 41 11.14 3.94 -0.19
C ILE A 41 11.38 5.33 0.43
N ASP A 42 10.92 6.36 -0.27
CA ASP A 42 10.93 7.75 0.19
C ASP A 42 9.59 8.09 0.87
N PHE A 43 9.65 8.87 1.94
CA PHE A 43 8.46 9.31 2.64
C PHE A 43 7.80 10.46 1.86
N GLY A 44 6.52 10.32 1.52
CA GLY A 44 5.75 11.33 0.82
C GLY A 44 5.17 12.35 1.79
N SER A 45 4.09 11.96 2.48
CA SER A 45 3.33 12.84 3.38
C SER A 45 2.38 12.04 4.27
N VAL A 46 1.89 12.69 5.33
CA VAL A 46 0.69 12.27 6.04
C VAL A 46 -0.37 13.36 5.95
N TYR A 47 -1.59 12.98 5.59
CA TYR A 47 -2.74 13.88 5.55
C TYR A 47 -3.85 13.34 6.45
N VAL A 48 -4.45 14.22 7.27
CA VAL A 48 -5.56 13.87 8.16
C VAL A 48 -6.81 14.55 7.64
N ASN A 49 -7.74 13.74 7.12
CA ASN A 49 -9.07 14.20 6.77
C ASN A 49 -9.99 14.02 7.98
N GLU A 50 -10.24 15.10 8.72
CA GLU A 50 -11.11 15.06 9.90
C GLU A 50 -12.59 14.85 9.54
N LYS A 51 -13.03 15.28 8.35
CA LYS A 51 -14.43 15.13 7.91
C LYS A 51 -14.78 13.68 7.59
N GLU A 52 -13.87 12.99 6.91
CA GLU A 52 -14.06 11.59 6.52
C GLU A 52 -13.52 10.60 7.56
N HIS A 53 -12.89 11.10 8.63
CA HIS A 53 -12.17 10.29 9.60
C HIS A 53 -11.14 9.36 8.93
N VAL A 54 -10.33 9.89 8.00
CA VAL A 54 -9.29 9.13 7.29
C VAL A 54 -7.92 9.75 7.51
N ILE A 55 -6.92 8.91 7.80
CA ILE A 55 -5.51 9.29 7.84
C ILE A 55 -4.82 8.64 6.65
N GLU A 56 -4.41 9.47 5.70
CA GLU A 56 -3.66 9.04 4.54
C GLU A 56 -2.16 9.10 4.80
N VAL A 57 -1.47 7.99 4.58
CA VAL A 57 -0.01 7.89 4.65
C VAL A 57 0.51 7.53 3.28
N THR A 58 1.28 8.43 2.68
CA THR A 58 1.82 8.25 1.34
C THR A 58 3.32 8.03 1.38
N PHE A 59 3.74 6.98 0.70
CA PHE A 59 5.14 6.68 0.40
C PHE A 59 5.37 6.74 -1.11
N LYS A 60 6.56 7.18 -1.49
CA LYS A 60 7.04 7.21 -2.87
C LYS A 60 8.06 6.10 -3.04
N ARG A 61 7.86 5.28 -4.05
CA ARG A 61 8.76 4.15 -4.30
C ARG A 61 10.08 4.65 -4.89
N LEU A 62 11.21 4.19 -4.34
CA LEU A 62 12.53 4.33 -4.98
C LEU A 62 12.81 3.06 -5.79
N GLU A 63 13.42 3.19 -6.97
CA GLU A 63 13.58 2.04 -7.86
C GLU A 63 14.53 0.98 -7.30
N GLY A 64 14.08 -0.28 -7.25
CA GLY A 64 14.94 -1.45 -7.33
C GLY A 64 14.95 -2.37 -6.12
N ARG A 65 15.08 -3.68 -6.42
CA ARG A 65 15.31 -4.86 -5.56
C ARG A 65 14.06 -5.67 -5.20
N GLY A 66 14.11 -6.97 -5.50
CA GLY A 66 13.03 -7.97 -5.34
C GLY A 66 12.66 -8.36 -3.90
N LYS A 67 12.41 -7.39 -3.02
CA LYS A 67 11.90 -7.61 -1.64
C LYS A 67 10.70 -6.71 -1.30
N GLU A 68 10.11 -6.08 -2.30
CA GLU A 68 9.13 -4.99 -2.16
C GLU A 68 7.93 -5.43 -1.31
N ASN A 69 7.39 -6.62 -1.52
CA ASN A 69 6.29 -7.21 -0.74
C ASN A 69 6.52 -7.20 0.78
N LYS A 70 7.72 -7.61 1.24
CA LYS A 70 8.03 -7.64 2.68
C LYS A 70 8.17 -6.23 3.24
N ILE A 71 8.71 -5.30 2.44
CA ILE A 71 8.88 -3.90 2.82
C ILE A 71 7.52 -3.23 2.92
N VAL A 72 6.66 -3.35 1.89
CA VAL A 72 5.29 -2.79 1.91
C VAL A 72 4.52 -3.26 3.13
N LYS A 73 4.57 -4.55 3.45
CA LYS A 73 3.90 -5.10 4.65
C LYS A 73 4.38 -4.40 5.93
N LYS A 74 5.70 -4.24 6.08
CA LYS A 74 6.28 -3.56 7.24
C LYS A 74 5.87 -2.10 7.30
N LEU A 75 5.89 -1.39 6.18
CA LEU A 75 5.46 0.01 6.13
C LEU A 75 4.00 0.18 6.52
N VAL A 76 3.11 -0.67 6.00
CA VAL A 76 1.68 -0.68 6.36
C VAL A 76 1.53 -0.91 7.86
N ASN A 77 2.13 -1.98 8.40
CA ASN A 77 2.01 -2.34 9.81
C ASN A 77 2.61 -1.30 10.76
N ASN A 78 3.78 -0.76 10.43
CA ASN A 78 4.42 0.27 11.23
C ASN A 78 3.59 1.56 11.25
N SER A 79 3.06 1.97 10.09
CA SER A 79 2.20 3.16 9.99
C SER A 79 0.92 2.97 10.78
N PHE A 80 0.28 1.80 10.64
CA PHE A 80 -0.91 1.40 11.39
C PHE A 80 -0.67 1.51 12.90
N ASN A 81 0.38 0.86 13.39
CA ASN A 81 0.74 0.85 14.79
C ASN A 81 1.05 2.25 15.33
N ILE A 82 1.66 3.13 14.54
CA ILE A 82 1.94 4.51 14.97
C ILE A 82 0.67 5.36 15.03
N ILE A 83 -0.25 5.18 14.09
CA ILE A 83 -1.50 5.92 14.02
C ILE A 83 -2.42 5.54 15.18
N PHE A 84 -2.72 4.24 15.32
CA PHE A 84 -3.72 3.75 16.26
C PHE A 84 -3.20 3.55 17.69
N LYS A 85 -1.91 3.82 17.94
CA LYS A 85 -1.39 4.05 19.30
C LYS A 85 -1.92 5.33 19.95
N ARG A 86 -2.57 6.22 19.20
CA ARG A 86 -3.11 7.47 19.71
C ARG A 86 -4.63 7.37 19.79
N ASP A 87 -5.18 7.59 20.99
CA ASP A 87 -6.62 7.58 21.22
C ASP A 87 -7.39 8.59 20.33
N LYS A 88 -6.74 9.70 19.96
CA LYS A 88 -7.30 10.71 19.03
C LYS A 88 -7.79 10.07 17.71
N TYR A 89 -7.18 8.97 17.27
CA TYR A 89 -7.44 8.37 15.96
C TYR A 89 -8.15 7.01 16.04
N LYS A 90 -8.68 6.64 17.20
CA LYS A 90 -9.31 5.32 17.41
C LYS A 90 -10.51 5.04 16.50
N ASP A 91 -11.20 6.08 16.04
CA ASP A 91 -12.38 5.97 15.17
C ASP A 91 -12.05 6.32 13.70
N TYR A 92 -10.77 6.50 13.38
CA TYR A 92 -10.32 6.80 12.02
C TYR A 92 -10.01 5.52 11.24
N LYS A 93 -10.00 5.64 9.91
CA LYS A 93 -9.41 4.66 9.00
C LYS A 93 -8.01 5.10 8.60
N MET A 94 -7.12 4.14 8.40
CA MET A 94 -5.81 4.38 7.78
C MET A 94 -5.91 4.07 6.28
N LYS A 95 -5.51 5.01 5.44
CA LYS A 95 -5.31 4.84 4.01
C LYS A 95 -3.82 4.89 3.69
N PHE A 96 -3.22 3.74 3.47
CA PHE A 96 -1.82 3.63 3.11
C PHE A 96 -1.67 3.63 1.58
N ARG A 97 -0.76 4.44 1.04
CA ARG A 97 -0.51 4.56 -0.41
C ARG A 97 0.97 4.41 -0.74
N ILE A 98 1.24 3.64 -1.78
CA ILE A 98 2.53 3.68 -2.49
C ILE A 98 2.28 4.31 -3.85
N THR A 99 3.09 5.31 -4.16
CA THR A 99 2.99 6.07 -5.41
C THR A 99 4.29 6.01 -6.20
N LYS A 100 4.15 6.09 -7.52
CA LYS A 100 5.24 6.33 -8.47
C LYS A 100 4.80 7.40 -9.47
N ALA A 101 5.63 8.42 -9.68
CA ALA A 101 5.29 9.57 -10.53
C ALA A 101 3.88 10.15 -10.21
N SER A 102 3.57 10.24 -8.91
CA SER A 102 2.28 10.71 -8.38
C SER A 102 1.06 9.84 -8.69
N ARG A 103 1.22 8.68 -9.33
CA ARG A 103 0.14 7.69 -9.54
C ARG A 103 0.18 6.62 -8.44
N PRO A 104 -0.98 6.22 -7.88
CA PRO A 104 -1.03 5.12 -6.93
C PRO A 104 -0.71 3.80 -7.65
N GLU A 105 0.23 3.03 -7.10
CA GLU A 105 0.49 1.65 -7.52
C GLU A 105 -0.16 0.65 -6.56
N PHE A 106 -0.28 1.03 -5.30
CA PHE A 106 -0.84 0.19 -4.25
C PHE A 106 -1.50 1.06 -3.19
N VAL A 107 -2.73 0.70 -2.81
CA VAL A 107 -3.47 1.35 -1.72
C VAL A 107 -4.07 0.28 -0.84
N VAL A 108 -3.99 0.48 0.48
CA VAL A 108 -4.69 -0.34 1.48
C VAL A 108 -5.45 0.58 2.41
N ILE A 109 -6.73 0.30 2.61
CA ILE A 109 -7.55 0.96 3.62
C ILE A 109 -7.84 -0.03 4.74
N LYS A 110 -7.51 0.36 5.97
CA LYS A 110 -7.76 -0.41 7.19
C LYS A 110 -8.54 0.41 8.20
N ASP A 111 -9.50 -0.23 8.87
CA ASP A 111 -10.12 0.34 10.07
C ASP A 111 -9.15 0.31 11.26
N SER A 112 -9.53 0.88 12.40
CA SER A 112 -8.69 0.91 13.60
C SER A 112 -8.49 -0.45 14.27
N GLN A 113 -9.30 -1.44 13.94
CA GLN A 113 -9.17 -2.84 14.40
C GLN A 113 -8.23 -3.65 13.51
N GLY A 114 -7.82 -3.10 12.36
CA GLY A 114 -6.90 -3.72 11.42
C GLY A 114 -7.58 -4.51 10.30
N HIS A 115 -8.92 -4.52 10.24
CA HIS A 115 -9.65 -5.15 9.14
C HIS A 115 -9.40 -4.39 7.85
N THR A 116 -9.22 -5.13 6.76
CA THR A 116 -8.95 -4.55 5.45
C THR A 116 -10.26 -4.26 4.73
N GLU A 117 -10.56 -2.98 4.49
CA GLU A 117 -11.75 -2.58 3.73
C GLU A 117 -11.49 -2.63 2.23
N GLU A 118 -10.39 -2.02 1.79
CA GLU A 118 -10.09 -1.89 0.37
C GLU A 118 -8.62 -2.16 0.11
N VAL A 119 -8.35 -2.91 -0.96
CA VAL A 119 -7.05 -3.00 -1.61
C VAL A 119 -7.20 -2.56 -3.05
N TYR A 120 -6.49 -1.50 -3.43
CA TYR A 120 -6.27 -1.16 -4.83
C TYR A 120 -4.86 -1.56 -5.22
N PHE A 121 -4.74 -2.16 -6.40
CA PHE A 121 -3.47 -2.61 -6.92
C PHE A 121 -3.41 -2.41 -8.43
N ALA A 122 -2.35 -1.73 -8.87
CA ALA A 122 -2.08 -1.49 -10.28
C ALA A 122 -0.66 -1.92 -10.66
N ILE A 123 -0.53 -2.58 -11.81
CA ILE A 123 0.78 -2.95 -12.35
C ILE A 123 1.07 -2.09 -13.56
N ASN A 124 1.92 -1.08 -13.39
CA ASN A 124 2.39 -0.28 -14.50
C ASN A 124 3.11 -1.19 -15.54
N ARG A 125 2.66 -1.11 -16.81
CA ARG A 125 3.00 -1.90 -18.02
C ARG A 125 4.44 -2.36 -18.24
N TYR A 126 5.41 -1.86 -17.48
CA TYR A 126 6.81 -2.18 -17.69
C TYR A 126 7.41 -3.16 -16.69
N ARG A 127 6.79 -3.41 -15.52
CA ARG A 127 7.44 -4.26 -14.50
C ARG A 127 6.45 -4.98 -13.56
N LYS A 128 6.46 -6.31 -13.60
CA LYS A 128 5.89 -7.20 -12.59
C LYS A 128 6.69 -7.08 -11.29
N ARG A 129 6.10 -6.53 -10.22
CA ARG A 129 6.86 -6.23 -9.00
C ARG A 129 6.21 -6.61 -7.68
N MET A 130 4.89 -6.62 -7.61
CA MET A 130 4.14 -7.26 -6.52
C MET A 130 3.29 -8.34 -7.14
N ALA A 131 3.52 -9.60 -6.76
CA ALA A 131 2.71 -10.71 -7.26
C ALA A 131 1.28 -10.59 -6.73
N PHE A 132 0.27 -10.93 -7.54
CA PHE A 132 -1.12 -10.88 -7.10
C PHE A 132 -1.37 -11.79 -5.89
N SER A 133 -0.68 -12.93 -5.83
CA SER A 133 -0.66 -13.86 -4.69
C SER A 133 -0.26 -13.23 -3.34
N TYR A 134 0.47 -12.11 -3.36
CA TYR A 134 0.77 -11.34 -2.15
C TYR A 134 -0.51 -10.76 -1.53
N ILE A 135 -1.41 -10.25 -2.37
CA ILE A 135 -2.65 -9.61 -1.90
C ILE A 135 -3.51 -10.66 -1.20
N SER A 136 -3.75 -11.79 -1.85
CA SER A 136 -4.57 -12.85 -1.27
C SER A 136 -3.94 -13.51 -0.04
N GLN A 137 -2.61 -13.48 0.09
CA GLN A 137 -1.93 -13.99 1.29
C GLN A 137 -2.01 -13.05 2.50
N TYR A 138 -1.92 -11.74 2.30
CA TYR A 138 -1.76 -10.79 3.42
C TYR A 138 -2.97 -9.89 3.67
N TYR A 139 -3.90 -9.83 2.72
CA TYR A 139 -5.15 -9.09 2.80
C TYR A 139 -6.32 -10.00 2.41
N SER A 140 -6.31 -11.24 2.94
CA SER A 140 -7.34 -12.25 2.67
C SER A 140 -8.74 -11.86 3.15
N ASP A 141 -8.83 -10.92 4.09
CA ASP A 141 -10.05 -10.40 4.68
C ASP A 141 -10.62 -9.19 3.93
N VAL A 142 -9.99 -8.76 2.83
CA VAL A 142 -10.41 -7.58 2.06
C VAL A 142 -11.85 -7.70 1.56
N LYS A 143 -12.59 -6.59 1.67
CA LYS A 143 -13.96 -6.46 1.14
C LYS A 143 -13.97 -6.02 -0.31
N ILE A 144 -13.21 -4.97 -0.63
CA ILE A 144 -13.17 -4.35 -1.94
C ILE A 144 -11.78 -4.55 -2.55
N LEU A 145 -11.72 -5.27 -3.67
CA LEU A 145 -10.49 -5.49 -4.41
C LEU A 145 -10.58 -4.76 -5.76
N ARG A 146 -9.67 -3.82 -6.01
CA ARG A 146 -9.56 -3.10 -7.29
C ARG A 146 -8.25 -3.45 -7.98
N LEU A 147 -8.34 -4.00 -9.18
CA LEU A 147 -7.23 -4.50 -9.96
C LEU A 147 -7.16 -3.72 -11.28
N ASP A 148 -6.14 -2.88 -11.42
CA ASP A 148 -5.98 -1.94 -12.53
C ASP A 148 -4.68 -2.18 -13.32
N ASP A 149 -4.66 -1.81 -14.61
CA ASP A 149 -3.52 -1.95 -15.54
C ASP A 149 -2.87 -3.37 -15.57
N MET A 150 -3.67 -4.44 -15.42
CA MET A 150 -3.15 -5.80 -15.19
C MET A 150 -2.62 -6.54 -16.43
N TYR A 151 -2.40 -5.84 -17.56
CA TYR A 151 -2.06 -6.45 -18.86
C TYR A 151 -0.82 -7.36 -18.84
N THR A 152 0.16 -7.05 -17.98
CA THR A 152 1.44 -7.78 -17.94
C THR A 152 1.42 -9.03 -17.06
N ILE A 153 0.34 -9.25 -16.30
CA ILE A 153 0.19 -10.41 -15.41
C ILE A 153 -1.15 -11.12 -15.63
N TYR A 154 -1.69 -11.04 -16.84
CA TYR A 154 -3.00 -11.61 -17.16
C TYR A 154 -3.14 -13.09 -16.76
N ASP A 155 -2.05 -13.86 -16.79
CA ASP A 155 -2.06 -15.25 -16.32
C ASP A 155 -2.26 -15.37 -14.80
N GLU A 156 -1.60 -14.54 -13.97
CA GLU A 156 -1.84 -14.54 -12.51
C GLU A 156 -3.25 -14.08 -12.19
N TYR A 157 -3.72 -13.12 -12.96
CA TYR A 157 -5.04 -12.54 -12.87
C TYR A 157 -6.15 -13.52 -13.23
N CYS A 158 -5.89 -14.43 -14.18
CA CYS A 158 -6.80 -15.48 -14.61
C CYS A 158 -6.61 -16.81 -13.87
N ASP A 159 -5.70 -16.88 -12.91
CA ASP A 159 -5.46 -18.08 -12.09
C ASP A 159 -6.35 -18.07 -10.84
N VAL A 160 -7.32 -18.98 -10.82
CA VAL A 160 -8.25 -19.22 -9.71
C VAL A 160 -7.52 -19.42 -8.38
N ASN A 161 -6.33 -20.01 -8.37
CA ASN A 161 -5.59 -20.26 -7.14
C ASN A 161 -5.25 -18.97 -6.38
N ASN A 162 -5.07 -17.87 -7.09
CA ASN A 162 -4.79 -16.59 -6.46
C ASN A 162 -6.00 -16.01 -5.72
N TYR A 163 -7.21 -16.52 -5.94
CA TYR A 163 -8.44 -16.08 -5.27
C TYR A 163 -8.83 -16.98 -4.08
N LYS A 164 -8.22 -18.17 -3.97
CA LYS A 164 -8.61 -19.20 -2.97
C LYS A 164 -8.46 -18.77 -1.52
N LYS A 165 -7.56 -17.82 -1.23
CA LYS A 165 -7.30 -17.36 0.15
C LYS A 165 -8.23 -16.25 0.62
N PHE A 166 -8.98 -15.59 -0.27
CA PHE A 166 -9.91 -14.57 0.15
C PHE A 166 -11.06 -15.18 0.98
N THR A 167 -11.59 -14.39 1.91
CA THR A 167 -12.60 -14.83 2.89
C THR A 167 -13.82 -13.92 2.95
N ASN A 168 -13.72 -12.67 2.49
CA ASN A 168 -14.78 -11.68 2.71
C ASN A 168 -14.96 -10.70 1.52
N LEU A 169 -14.80 -11.16 0.29
CA LEU A 169 -14.97 -10.31 -0.89
C LEU A 169 -16.44 -9.89 -1.05
N GLU A 170 -16.67 -8.58 -1.06
CA GLU A 170 -17.96 -7.93 -1.33
C GLU A 170 -17.97 -7.30 -2.74
N LYS A 171 -16.81 -6.87 -3.23
CA LYS A 171 -16.66 -6.30 -4.58
C LYS A 171 -15.28 -6.59 -5.15
N VAL A 172 -15.23 -6.99 -6.42
CA VAL A 172 -14.00 -7.07 -7.22
C VAL A 172 -14.18 -6.27 -8.50
N SER A 173 -13.26 -5.33 -8.74
CA SER A 173 -13.20 -4.50 -9.93
C SER A 173 -11.94 -4.77 -10.71
N PHE A 174 -12.09 -4.86 -12.01
CA PHE A 174 -11.16 -5.44 -12.96
C PHE A 174 -10.99 -4.49 -14.15
N SER A 175 -9.79 -3.98 -14.44
CA SER A 175 -9.58 -3.14 -15.63
C SER A 175 -9.65 -3.89 -16.97
N LYS A 176 -9.73 -5.23 -16.92
CA LYS A 176 -9.97 -6.10 -18.07
C LYS A 176 -10.73 -7.33 -17.61
N LYS A 177 -11.71 -7.82 -18.38
CA LYS A 177 -12.41 -9.06 -18.03
C LYS A 177 -11.43 -10.22 -17.75
N PRO A 178 -11.47 -10.88 -16.57
CA PRO A 178 -10.70 -12.10 -16.29
C PRO A 178 -11.28 -13.32 -17.02
N SER A 179 -10.64 -14.49 -16.88
CA SER A 179 -11.20 -15.75 -17.39
C SER A 179 -12.58 -16.04 -16.81
N ASP A 180 -13.46 -16.67 -17.59
CA ASP A 180 -14.78 -17.08 -17.10
C ASP A 180 -14.66 -18.05 -15.91
N GLU A 181 -13.57 -18.81 -15.84
CA GLU A 181 -13.24 -19.68 -14.69
C GLU A 181 -13.11 -18.87 -13.38
N VAL A 182 -12.37 -17.75 -13.41
CA VAL A 182 -12.23 -16.85 -12.25
C VAL A 182 -13.57 -16.21 -11.89
N ILE A 183 -14.35 -15.76 -12.89
CA ILE A 183 -15.67 -15.16 -12.66
C ILE A 183 -16.60 -16.16 -11.98
N ASN A 184 -16.67 -17.38 -12.50
CA ASN A 184 -17.52 -18.44 -11.96
C ASN A 184 -17.07 -18.82 -10.55
N TYR A 185 -15.76 -18.97 -10.33
CA TYR A 185 -15.22 -19.25 -9.00
C TYR A 185 -15.58 -18.17 -7.97
N ILE A 186 -15.43 -16.89 -8.31
CA ILE A 186 -15.76 -15.79 -7.39
C ILE A 186 -17.26 -15.78 -7.10
N LYS A 187 -18.12 -15.97 -8.11
CA LYS A 187 -19.58 -16.04 -7.92
C LYS A 187 -20.01 -17.24 -7.08
N GLU A 188 -19.38 -18.40 -7.25
CA GLU A 188 -19.68 -19.59 -6.45
C GLU A 188 -19.26 -19.39 -4.99
N LYS A 189 -18.04 -18.90 -4.76
CA LYS A 189 -17.48 -18.75 -3.41
C LYS A 189 -18.01 -17.53 -2.67
N PHE A 190 -18.33 -16.45 -3.38
CA PHE A 190 -18.85 -15.20 -2.85
C PHE A 190 -20.11 -14.78 -3.63
N PRO A 191 -21.27 -15.42 -3.38
CA PRO A 191 -22.49 -15.23 -4.18
C PRO A 191 -23.00 -13.78 -4.25
N ASN A 192 -22.72 -12.98 -3.22
CA ASN A 192 -23.12 -11.58 -3.13
C ASN A 192 -22.02 -10.61 -3.60
N CYS A 193 -20.88 -11.10 -4.09
CA CYS A 193 -19.79 -10.25 -4.54
C CYS A 193 -20.14 -9.56 -5.85
N LEU A 194 -20.08 -8.23 -5.86
CA LEU A 194 -20.22 -7.44 -7.07
C LEU A 194 -18.98 -7.57 -7.94
N LEU A 195 -19.15 -7.95 -9.21
CA LEU A 195 -18.08 -8.02 -10.19
C LEU A 195 -18.23 -6.91 -11.22
N GLU A 196 -17.20 -6.09 -11.38
CA GLU A 196 -17.13 -5.03 -12.38
C GLU A 196 -15.91 -5.25 -13.26
N TYR A 197 -16.07 -5.22 -14.58
CA TYR A 197 -14.95 -5.24 -15.51
C TYR A 197 -15.23 -4.36 -16.73
N ASP A 198 -14.18 -3.77 -17.26
CA ASP A 198 -14.23 -3.06 -18.54
C ASP A 198 -14.38 -4.07 -19.69
N ASN A 199 -15.27 -3.76 -20.64
CA ASN A 199 -15.65 -4.65 -21.76
C ASN A 199 -14.75 -4.49 -23.01
N GLU A 200 -13.55 -3.94 -22.88
CA GLU A 200 -12.61 -3.72 -23.99
C GLU A 200 -11.88 -4.99 -24.46
#